data_AF-A0A0W8BTI6-F1
#
_entry.id   AF-A0A0W8BTI6-F1
#
_cell.length_a   1.000
_cell.length_b   1.000
_cell.length_c   1.000
_cell.angle_alpha   90.00
_cell.angle_beta   90.00
_cell.angle_gamma   90.00
#
_symmetry.space_group_name_H-M   'P 1'
#
loop_
_entity.id
_entity.type
_entity.pdbx_description
1 polymer ?
#
loop_
_entity_poly.entity_id
_entity_poly.type
_entity_poly.pdbx_seq_one_letter_code
_entity_poly.pdbx_strand_id
1 'polypeptide(L)'
;MRKLMSVMDSKLADWGSMEELPVEIPIAKELRFHNVFSCPVSKEESTPDNPPFLLKCGHRFSYNMTRFVLPRKEVGKTYARRSDITDVNAGIYRRFKCPTCPVEQTGSETRNLFF
;
A
#
# COMPACT_ATOMS: atom_id res chain seq x y z
N MET A 1 -2.63 -20.26 -31.08
CA MET A 1 -1.83 -21.47 -30.75
C MET A 1 -0.46 -21.58 -31.43
N ARG A 2 -0.25 -21.14 -32.69
CA ARG A 2 1.05 -21.34 -33.40
C ARG A 2 2.31 -20.74 -32.73
N LYS A 3 2.20 -19.61 -32.05
CA LYS A 3 3.35 -18.96 -31.36
C LYS A 3 3.84 -19.74 -30.14
N LEU A 4 2.93 -20.39 -29.41
CA LEU A 4 3.25 -21.18 -28.22
C LEU A 4 4.02 -22.45 -28.60
N MET A 5 3.56 -23.14 -29.65
CA MET A 5 4.25 -24.30 -30.24
C MET A 5 5.68 -23.94 -30.68
N SER A 6 5.87 -22.80 -31.36
CA SER A 6 7.21 -22.35 -31.78
C SER A 6 8.17 -22.06 -30.63
N VAL A 7 7.69 -21.48 -29.52
CA VAL A 7 8.53 -21.23 -28.34
C VAL A 7 8.95 -22.54 -27.68
N MET A 8 8.07 -23.54 -27.71
CA MET A 8 8.26 -24.84 -27.07
C MET A 8 9.08 -25.82 -27.89
N ASP A 9 9.08 -25.69 -29.22
CA ASP A 9 10.02 -26.41 -30.08
C ASP A 9 11.45 -25.85 -29.94
N SER A 10 11.58 -24.55 -29.65
CA SER A 10 12.89 -23.88 -29.52
C SER A 10 13.56 -24.06 -28.15
N LYS A 11 12.77 -24.18 -27.09
CA LYS A 11 13.22 -24.50 -25.74
C LYS A 11 12.81 -25.94 -25.49
N LEU A 12 13.77 -26.88 -25.56
CA LEU A 12 13.66 -28.30 -25.20
C LEU A 12 13.28 -28.50 -23.70
N ALA A 13 12.24 -27.82 -23.24
CA ALA A 13 11.79 -27.80 -21.87
C ALA A 13 10.72 -28.87 -21.72
N ASP A 14 10.97 -29.79 -20.80
CA ASP A 14 10.02 -30.82 -20.41
C ASP A 14 8.80 -30.17 -19.77
N TRP A 15 7.72 -30.06 -20.55
CA TRP A 15 6.45 -29.42 -20.17
C TRP A 15 5.91 -29.93 -18.82
N GLY A 16 6.18 -31.19 -18.47
CA GLY A 16 5.71 -31.79 -17.22
C GLY A 16 6.37 -31.22 -15.96
N SER A 17 7.50 -30.52 -16.12
CA SER A 17 8.32 -29.99 -15.02
C SER A 17 8.23 -28.46 -14.85
N MET A 18 7.52 -27.76 -15.75
CA MET A 18 7.44 -26.30 -15.72
C MET A 18 6.32 -25.84 -14.78
N GLU A 19 6.67 -25.04 -13.77
CA GLU A 19 5.71 -24.39 -12.87
C GLU A 19 5.00 -23.20 -13.53
N GLU A 20 5.58 -22.63 -14.59
CA GLU A 20 5.07 -21.45 -15.28
C GLU A 20 5.05 -21.63 -16.80
N LEU A 21 4.11 -20.96 -17.46
CA LEU A 21 4.00 -20.98 -18.93
C LEU A 21 5.04 -20.05 -19.57
N PRO A 22 5.67 -20.45 -20.69
CA PRO A 22 6.69 -19.64 -21.35
C PRO A 22 6.13 -18.42 -22.10
N VAL A 23 4.81 -18.22 -22.06
CA VAL A 23 4.13 -17.07 -22.65
C VAL A 23 3.06 -16.55 -21.69
N GLU A 24 2.92 -15.24 -21.63
CA GLU A 24 1.84 -14.61 -20.87
C GLU A 24 0.48 -14.93 -21.50
N ILE A 25 -0.47 -15.36 -20.66
CA ILE A 25 -1.86 -15.53 -21.09
C ILE A 25 -2.55 -14.17 -20.98
N PRO A 26 -3.17 -13.65 -22.06
CA PRO A 26 -3.95 -12.43 -21.97
C PRO A 26 -5.19 -12.65 -21.09
N ILE A 27 -5.13 -12.16 -19.86
CA ILE A 27 -6.28 -12.18 -18.93
C ILE A 27 -7.21 -11.03 -19.31
N ALA A 28 -8.51 -11.34 -19.44
CA ALA A 28 -9.57 -10.37 -19.67
C ALA A 28 -9.56 -9.30 -18.56
N LYS A 29 -9.88 -8.05 -18.88
CA LYS A 29 -9.69 -6.91 -17.95
C LYS A 29 -10.49 -7.10 -16.66
N GLU A 30 -11.62 -7.77 -16.76
CA GLU A 30 -12.57 -8.09 -15.68
C GLU A 30 -12.01 -9.12 -14.69
N LEU A 31 -10.99 -9.88 -15.10
CA LEU A 31 -10.32 -10.91 -14.29
C LEU A 31 -8.93 -10.46 -13.80
N ARG A 32 -8.58 -9.19 -14.01
CA ARG A 32 -7.33 -8.61 -13.48
C ARG A 32 -7.59 -8.07 -12.08
N PHE A 33 -7.36 -8.92 -11.08
CA PHE A 33 -7.47 -8.54 -9.68
C PHE A 33 -6.14 -8.00 -9.18
N HIS A 34 -6.19 -6.90 -8.44
CA HIS A 34 -5.07 -6.46 -7.61
C HIS A 34 -5.26 -7.04 -6.20
N ASN A 35 -4.16 -7.38 -5.53
CA ASN A 35 -4.22 -7.83 -4.14
C ASN A 35 -4.87 -6.74 -3.29
N VAL A 36 -6.01 -7.07 -2.67
CA VAL A 36 -6.68 -6.18 -1.72
C VAL A 36 -5.88 -6.17 -0.43
N PHE A 37 -5.47 -4.99 0.01
CA PHE A 37 -4.75 -4.83 1.27
C PHE A 37 -5.75 -4.67 2.42
N SER A 38 -5.57 -5.43 3.50
CA SER A 38 -6.27 -5.21 4.76
C SER A 38 -5.30 -4.61 5.79
N CYS A 39 -5.69 -3.53 6.44
CA CYS A 39 -4.86 -2.87 7.44
C CYS A 39 -4.66 -3.77 8.67
N PRO A 40 -3.41 -4.04 9.09
CA PRO A 40 -3.15 -4.95 10.22
C PRO A 40 -3.65 -4.42 11.58
N VAL A 41 -3.97 -3.12 11.67
CA VAL A 41 -4.40 -2.49 12.93
C VAL A 41 -5.89 -2.15 12.90
N SER A 42 -6.40 -1.48 11.86
CA SER A 42 -7.83 -1.17 11.77
C SER A 42 -8.69 -2.36 11.33
N LYS A 43 -8.06 -3.40 10.74
CA LYS A 43 -8.75 -4.55 10.12
C LYS A 43 -9.72 -4.15 9.00
N GLU A 44 -9.59 -2.93 8.48
CA GLU A 44 -10.35 -2.44 7.33
C GLU A 44 -9.62 -2.79 6.03
N GLU A 45 -10.38 -3.20 5.02
CA GLU A 45 -9.88 -3.36 3.67
C GLU A 45 -9.65 -1.99 3.02
N SER A 46 -8.61 -1.90 2.18
CA SER A 46 -8.31 -0.70 1.44
C SER A 46 -9.29 -0.51 0.28
N THR A 47 -9.76 0.72 0.16
CA THR A 47 -10.64 1.19 -0.91
C THR A 47 -9.97 2.38 -1.60
N PRO A 48 -10.49 2.85 -2.76
CA PRO A 48 -10.00 4.09 -3.37
C PRO A 48 -10.02 5.30 -2.42
N ASP A 49 -10.99 5.37 -1.51
CA ASP A 49 -11.11 6.44 -0.49
C ASP A 49 -10.25 6.18 0.77
N ASN A 50 -9.81 4.93 0.98
CA ASN A 50 -8.96 4.50 2.09
C ASN A 50 -7.75 3.70 1.57
N PRO A 51 -6.89 4.31 0.74
CA PRO A 51 -5.77 3.60 0.15
C PRO A 51 -4.77 3.16 1.23
N PRO A 52 -3.93 2.16 0.96
CA PRO A 52 -2.82 1.85 1.83
C PRO A 52 -1.83 3.00 1.85
N PHE A 53 -1.23 3.16 3.00
CA PHE A 53 -0.32 4.23 3.34
C PHE A 53 1.00 3.65 3.80
N LEU A 54 2.08 4.00 3.12
CA LEU A 54 3.41 3.46 3.34
C LEU A 54 4.23 4.38 4.25
N LEU A 55 4.75 3.78 5.32
CA LEU A 55 5.71 4.40 6.22
C LEU A 55 7.15 4.20 5.72
N LYS A 56 8.09 5.03 6.17
CA LYS A 56 9.51 4.94 5.80
C LYS A 56 10.18 3.62 6.22
N CYS A 57 9.62 2.95 7.22
CA CYS A 57 10.05 1.62 7.65
C CYS A 57 9.54 0.48 6.74
N GLY A 58 8.72 0.78 5.73
CA GLY A 58 8.15 -0.20 4.81
C GLY A 58 6.81 -0.79 5.24
N HIS A 59 6.35 -0.55 6.48
CA HIS A 59 5.03 -0.98 6.93
C HIS A 59 3.91 -0.17 6.25
N ARG A 60 2.82 -0.87 5.94
CA ARG A 60 1.63 -0.31 5.30
C ARG A 60 0.46 -0.32 6.28
N PHE A 61 -0.33 0.75 6.28
CA PHE A 61 -1.56 0.88 7.08
C PHE A 61 -2.66 1.53 6.24
N SER A 62 -3.91 1.48 6.68
CA SER A 62 -4.98 2.25 6.02
C SER A 62 -4.74 3.75 6.16
N TYR A 63 -5.13 4.53 5.15
CA TYR A 63 -5.11 5.99 5.21
C TYR A 63 -5.89 6.52 6.43
N ASN A 64 -7.01 5.91 6.79
CA ASN A 64 -7.77 6.30 7.98
C ASN A 64 -6.99 6.11 9.29
N MET A 65 -6.18 5.05 9.41
CA MET A 65 -5.30 4.85 10.58
C MET A 65 -4.30 5.99 10.71
N THR A 66 -3.86 6.57 9.58
CA THR A 66 -2.95 7.70 9.61
C THR A 66 -3.55 8.91 10.34
N ARG A 67 -4.88 9.06 10.44
CA ARG A 67 -5.50 10.17 11.19
C ARG A 67 -5.17 10.16 12.69
N PHE A 68 -4.77 9.02 13.25
CA PHE A 68 -4.39 8.90 14.66
C PHE A 68 -2.91 9.23 14.91
N VAL A 69 -2.07 9.15 13.88
CA VAL A 69 -0.60 9.30 13.99
C VAL A 69 -0.06 10.47 13.19
N LEU A 70 -0.73 10.84 12.11
CA LEU A 70 -0.43 12.01 11.30
C LEU A 70 -1.17 13.24 11.84
N PRO A 71 -0.51 14.40 11.74
CA PRO A 71 -1.16 15.68 11.99
C PRO A 71 -2.24 15.90 10.94
N ARG A 72 -3.43 16.28 11.40
CA ARG A 72 -4.55 16.65 10.54
C ARG A 72 -4.11 17.69 9.51
N LYS A 73 -4.17 17.37 8.21
CA LYS A 73 -4.66 18.36 7.25
C LYS A 73 -6.11 18.59 7.62
N GLU A 74 -6.46 19.83 7.94
CA GLU A 74 -7.72 20.24 8.54
C GLU A 74 -8.96 19.58 7.90
N VAL A 75 -9.44 18.48 8.48
CA VAL A 75 -10.82 18.01 8.31
C VAL A 75 -11.30 17.52 9.68
N GLY A 76 -12.12 18.33 10.34
CA GLY A 76 -12.96 17.93 11.48
C GLY A 76 -12.23 17.78 12.82
N LYS A 77 -12.37 18.80 13.68
CA LYS A 77 -11.92 18.85 15.08
C LYS A 77 -12.59 17.75 15.94
N THR A 78 -11.82 16.89 16.60
CA THR A 78 -12.26 16.09 17.78
C THR A 78 -11.13 15.53 18.68
N TYR A 79 -9.89 15.33 18.22
CA TYR A 79 -8.82 14.74 19.08
C TYR A 79 -7.50 15.55 19.15
N ALA A 80 -7.57 16.89 19.25
CA ALA A 80 -6.37 17.69 19.51
C ALA A 80 -6.17 17.84 21.03
N ARG A 81 -5.00 17.46 21.56
CA ARG A 81 -4.61 17.85 22.92
C ARG A 81 -4.46 19.37 22.96
N ARG A 82 -4.88 19.94 24.08
CA ARG A 82 -5.13 21.38 24.32
C ARG A 82 -3.92 22.32 24.14
N SER A 83 -2.71 21.80 23.91
CA SER A 83 -1.45 22.56 23.81
C SER A 83 -0.99 22.89 22.38
N ASP A 84 -1.71 22.45 21.34
CA ASP A 84 -1.16 22.36 19.97
C ASP A 84 -1.74 23.36 18.96
N ILE A 85 -2.44 24.39 19.41
CA ILE A 85 -3.27 25.26 18.57
C ILE A 85 -2.47 26.31 17.75
N THR A 86 -1.18 26.53 18.01
CA THR A 86 -0.49 27.72 17.48
C THR A 86 0.18 27.59 16.10
N ASP A 87 0.36 26.40 15.53
CA ASP A 87 1.19 26.27 14.32
C ASP A 87 0.64 25.27 13.30
N VAL A 88 -0.08 25.77 12.30
CA VAL A 88 -0.61 25.00 11.15
C VAL A 88 0.48 24.25 10.37
N ASN A 89 1.74 24.70 10.45
CA ASN A 89 2.91 24.06 9.83
C ASN A 89 3.63 23.07 10.75
N ALA A 90 3.44 23.16 12.08
CA ALA A 90 4.12 22.26 13.02
C ALA A 90 3.68 20.82 12.82
N GLY A 91 2.46 20.60 12.33
CA GLY A 91 1.93 19.28 12.00
C GLY A 91 2.92 18.46 11.18
N ILE A 92 3.28 18.88 9.97
CA ILE A 92 4.08 18.07 9.03
C ILE A 92 5.37 17.51 9.66
N TYR A 93 5.97 18.28 10.58
CA TYR A 93 7.23 17.95 11.26
C TYR A 93 7.07 17.18 12.59
N ARG A 94 5.83 16.90 13.04
CA ARG A 94 5.61 16.06 14.23
C ARG A 94 6.05 14.64 13.96
N ARG A 95 6.94 14.15 14.82
CA ARG A 95 7.39 12.76 14.79
C ARG A 95 6.33 11.85 15.41
N PHE A 96 6.13 10.70 14.79
CA PHE A 96 5.26 9.63 15.28
C PHE A 96 5.93 8.26 15.05
N LYS A 97 5.54 7.27 15.85
CA LYS A 97 6.03 5.89 15.76
C LYS A 97 5.17 5.04 14.83
N CYS A 98 5.79 4.08 14.17
CA CYS A 98 5.08 3.00 13.52
C CYS A 98 4.34 2.13 14.56
N PRO A 99 3.06 1.76 14.36
CA PRO A 99 2.32 0.89 15.29
C PRO A 99 2.94 -0.50 15.49
N THR A 100 3.72 -0.99 14.52
CA THR A 100 4.27 -2.34 14.50
C THR A 100 5.79 -2.41 14.62
N CYS A 101 6.50 -1.27 14.72
CA CYS A 101 7.97 -1.28 14.84
C CYS A 101 8.49 0.01 15.52
N PRO A 102 9.73 0.04 16.01
CA PRO A 102 10.24 1.18 16.80
C PRO A 102 10.63 2.40 15.95
N VAL A 103 10.47 2.35 14.62
CA VAL A 103 10.87 3.45 13.72
C VAL A 103 9.96 4.67 13.92
N GLU A 104 10.60 5.81 14.19
CA GLU A 104 9.97 7.12 14.24
C GLU A 104 10.13 7.87 12.93
N GLN A 105 9.09 8.59 12.50
CA GLN A 105 9.09 9.36 11.25
C GLN A 105 8.19 10.58 11.32
N THR A 106 8.26 11.42 10.30
CA THR A 106 7.41 12.59 10.09
C THR A 106 6.40 12.35 8.96
N GLY A 107 5.38 13.21 8.86
CA GLY A 107 4.38 13.08 7.78
C GLY A 107 4.98 13.20 6.39
N SER A 108 6.05 13.97 6.22
CA SER A 108 6.77 14.12 4.94
C SER A 108 7.49 12.84 4.47
N GLU A 109 7.78 11.89 5.36
CA GLU A 109 8.50 10.65 5.02
C GLU A 109 7.57 9.51 4.60
N THR A 110 6.28 9.80 4.41
CA THR A 110 5.24 8.81 4.12
C THR A 110 4.63 9.00 2.73
N ARG A 111 4.06 7.92 2.18
CA ARG A 111 3.56 7.90 0.80
C ARG A 111 2.21 7.19 0.71
N ASN A 112 1.29 7.74 -0.07
CA ASN A 112 0.09 7.02 -0.49
C ASN A 112 0.46 5.96 -1.53
N LEU A 113 -0.09 4.76 -1.39
CA LEU A 113 -0.04 3.73 -2.42
C LEU A 113 -1.36 3.75 -3.17
N PHE A 114 -1.31 3.98 -4.48
CA PHE A 114 -2.47 3.88 -5.35
C PHE A 114 -2.43 2.52 -6.05
N PHE A 115 -3.59 1.88 -6.15
CA PHE A 115 -3.81 0.69 -6.97
C PHE A 115 -4.45 1.09 -8.30
#